data_AF-A0A1V5YTF2-F1
#
_entry.id   AF-A0A1V5YTF2-F1
#
_cell.length_a   1.000
_cell.length_b   1.000
_cell.length_c   1.000
_cell.angle_alpha   90.00
_cell.angle_beta   90.00
_cell.angle_gamma   90.00
#
_symmetry.space_group_name_H-M   'P 1'
#
loop_
_entity.id
_entity.type
_entity.pdbx_description
1 polymer ?
#
loop_
_entity_poly.entity_id
_entity_poly.type
_entity_poly.pdbx_seq_one_letter_code
_entity_poly.pdbx_strand_id
1 'polypeptide(L)'
;MSEDKCPVCGIDKISLWCCDCSPIICPHCGQVVRWFGEDADSNPCEHVLAWGTFGNSFIVWENKNVKLKFREFCFKKSSAVDESILKYSNDLANCADWLLDDFAKEEGLICLWDEIEGFWYGNGAYALFTGIDGKIMELLDRYNALKMKISERKKSFDRFITLLEDETTWLISPASTRFHLAQERGLLKHSVGVAETLLRFREFLAPKISEESCIITGLFHDVGKLGAPGKPYYLPNDNEWMVKNRGICYKTNPEVITMGLTVRSLYLISQYISLSEAEAQAIAYHDGQYIDENEIVAHREEPLTLLIHWADYWTAHIYEEGRDKTL
;
A
#
# COMPACT_ATOMS: atom_id res chain seq x y z
N MET A 1 -5.50 25.61 44.21
CA MET A 1 -6.15 24.34 43.85
C MET A 1 -6.00 24.20 42.35
N SER A 2 -5.13 23.30 41.93
CA SER A 2 -4.63 23.11 40.56
C SER A 2 -5.61 22.27 39.73
N GLU A 3 -6.04 22.82 38.60
CA GLU A 3 -6.92 22.17 37.61
C GLU A 3 -6.11 21.35 36.59
N ASP A 4 -5.27 20.43 37.04
CA ASP A 4 -4.39 19.61 36.16
C ASP A 4 -4.91 18.19 35.91
N LYS A 5 -6.23 18.00 35.92
CA LYS A 5 -6.89 16.71 35.67
C LYS A 5 -7.76 16.75 34.43
N CYS A 6 -7.74 15.69 33.63
CA CYS A 6 -8.65 15.52 32.51
C CYS A 6 -10.12 15.58 33.00
N PRO A 7 -11.00 16.40 32.42
CA PRO A 7 -12.38 16.53 32.86
C PRO A 7 -13.26 15.31 32.55
N VAL A 8 -12.78 14.36 31.72
CA VAL A 8 -13.50 13.13 31.35
C VAL A 8 -13.12 11.95 32.25
N CYS A 9 -11.84 11.77 32.59
CA CYS A 9 -11.36 10.61 33.35
C CYS A 9 -10.61 10.93 34.65
N GLY A 10 -10.29 12.20 34.92
CA GLY A 10 -9.74 12.65 36.22
C GLY A 10 -8.27 12.34 36.50
N ILE A 11 -7.49 11.89 35.50
CA ILE A 11 -6.05 11.56 35.65
C ILE A 11 -5.18 12.80 35.43
N ASP A 12 -4.05 12.88 36.15
CA ASP A 12 -3.09 13.99 36.13
C ASP A 12 -2.34 14.06 34.78
N LYS A 13 -2.29 15.26 34.17
CA LYS A 13 -1.78 15.50 32.81
C LYS A 13 -0.33 15.07 32.51
N ILE A 14 0.48 14.73 33.52
CA ILE A 14 1.91 14.40 33.33
C ILE A 14 2.15 12.91 33.02
N SER A 15 1.14 12.06 33.15
CA SER A 15 1.27 10.65 32.78
C SER A 15 0.32 10.28 31.65
N LEU A 16 0.90 10.10 30.46
CA LEU A 16 0.61 9.04 29.48
C LEU A 16 -0.88 8.67 29.28
N TRP A 17 -1.33 8.86 28.03
CA TRP A 17 -2.48 8.18 27.39
C TRP A 17 -3.88 8.66 27.80
N CYS A 18 -4.37 9.70 27.11
CA CYS A 18 -5.80 10.05 26.99
C CYS A 18 -5.87 11.07 25.83
N CYS A 19 -6.51 10.87 24.67
CA CYS A 19 -7.81 10.31 24.31
C CYS A 19 -7.79 9.88 22.82
N ASP A 20 -8.70 8.99 22.40
CA ASP A 20 -9.25 8.70 21.04
C ASP A 20 -8.69 9.39 19.77
N CYS A 21 -7.37 9.48 19.60
CA CYS A 21 -6.74 9.81 18.33
C CYS A 21 -6.33 8.51 17.65
N SER A 22 -6.96 8.15 16.54
CA SER A 22 -6.45 7.07 15.69
C SER A 22 -4.97 7.36 15.36
N PRO A 23 -4.08 6.36 15.41
CA PRO A 23 -2.69 6.57 15.04
C PRO A 23 -2.64 7.03 13.59
N ILE A 24 -2.02 8.18 13.32
CA ILE A 24 -1.77 8.63 11.95
C ILE A 24 -0.80 7.64 11.32
N ILE A 25 -1.25 6.97 10.26
CA ILE A 25 -0.43 6.02 9.52
C ILE A 25 0.22 6.76 8.35
N CYS A 26 1.54 6.65 8.23
CA CYS A 26 2.21 7.22 7.06
C CYS A 26 1.71 6.49 5.80
N PRO A 27 1.14 7.21 4.81
CA PRO A 27 0.66 6.58 3.58
C PRO A 27 1.82 6.04 2.73
N HIS A 28 3.06 6.45 2.99
CA HIS A 28 4.24 6.00 2.25
C HIS A 28 4.86 4.72 2.82
N CYS A 29 4.99 4.57 4.14
CA CYS A 29 5.67 3.39 4.72
C CYS A 29 4.80 2.56 5.67
N GLY A 30 3.54 2.97 5.92
CA GLY A 30 2.64 2.27 6.83
C GLY A 30 3.06 2.31 8.31
N GLN A 31 4.16 2.99 8.65
CA GLN A 31 4.59 3.16 10.02
C GLN A 31 3.64 4.13 10.75
N VAL A 32 3.39 3.84 12.03
CA VAL A 32 2.71 4.75 12.93
C VAL A 32 3.56 6.01 13.08
N VAL A 33 3.00 7.14 12.69
CA VAL A 33 3.59 8.45 12.90
C VAL A 33 3.39 8.79 14.37
N ARG A 34 4.48 8.77 15.15
CA ARG A 34 4.41 9.08 16.58
C ARG A 34 4.06 10.56 16.80
N TRP A 35 3.19 10.82 17.76
CA TRP A 35 2.95 12.17 18.27
C TRP A 35 4.20 12.65 19.00
N PHE A 36 4.58 13.91 18.79
CA PHE A 36 5.79 14.47 19.40
C PHE A 36 5.55 14.75 20.90
N GLY A 37 6.52 14.41 21.74
CA GLY A 37 6.47 14.56 23.20
C GLY A 37 6.85 13.27 23.95
N GLU A 38 6.74 12.12 23.30
CA GLU A 38 7.42 10.87 23.70
C GLU A 38 8.79 10.86 23.02
N ASP A 39 9.87 11.23 23.73
CA ASP A 39 11.26 11.16 23.27
C ASP A 39 11.49 11.73 21.84
N ALA A 40 11.60 13.05 21.78
CA ALA A 40 11.73 13.91 20.60
C ALA A 40 12.99 13.69 19.71
N ASP A 41 13.60 12.50 19.71
CA ASP A 41 14.83 12.22 18.95
C ASP A 41 14.63 11.30 17.73
N SER A 42 13.45 10.69 17.51
CA SER A 42 13.18 10.02 16.23
C SER A 42 11.72 9.68 15.99
N ASN A 43 11.12 10.27 14.95
CA ASN A 43 9.96 9.66 14.31
C ASN A 43 10.48 8.41 13.55
N PRO A 44 9.90 7.21 13.72
CA PRO A 44 10.34 6.03 12.96
C PRO A 44 10.14 6.18 11.45
N CYS A 45 9.35 7.16 11.00
CA CYS A 45 9.05 7.45 9.61
C CYS A 45 9.89 8.62 9.05
N GLU A 46 10.73 8.32 8.07
CA GLU A 46 11.53 9.32 7.33
C GLU A 46 10.70 10.17 6.33
N HIS A 47 9.44 9.79 6.07
CA HIS A 47 8.56 10.46 5.10
C HIS A 47 7.73 11.61 5.69
N VAL A 48 7.73 11.75 7.01
CA VAL A 48 6.97 12.80 7.69
C VAL A 48 7.88 14.00 7.85
N LEU A 49 7.65 15.05 7.06
CA LEU A 49 8.52 16.21 7.05
C LEU A 49 8.21 17.21 8.17
N ALA A 50 6.95 17.28 8.63
CA ALA A 50 6.56 17.56 10.03
C ALA A 50 5.05 17.75 10.27
N TRP A 51 4.70 18.22 11.47
CA TRP A 51 3.38 18.17 12.10
C TRP A 51 3.03 19.48 12.84
N GLY A 52 1.73 19.79 12.99
CA GLY A 52 1.24 20.94 13.78
C GLY A 52 -0.29 21.01 13.93
N THR A 53 -0.77 21.96 14.75
CA THR A 53 -2.17 22.43 14.88
C THR A 53 -2.19 23.96 14.94
N PHE A 54 -3.33 24.64 14.70
CA PHE A 54 -3.40 26.07 15.04
C PHE A 54 -4.64 26.60 15.77
N GLY A 55 -4.55 26.52 17.10
CA GLY A 55 -5.14 27.39 18.14
C GLY A 55 -4.01 27.74 19.12
N ASN A 56 -4.14 27.59 20.45
CA ASN A 56 -3.01 27.84 21.39
C ASN A 56 -1.91 26.74 21.42
N SER A 57 -1.48 26.38 20.21
CA SER A 57 -0.13 26.05 19.73
C SER A 57 0.58 24.84 20.32
N PHE A 58 1.01 23.94 19.43
CA PHE A 58 2.41 23.91 19.00
C PHE A 58 2.52 23.43 17.53
N ILE A 59 3.48 24.04 16.82
CA ILE A 59 3.96 23.67 15.49
C ILE A 59 5.49 23.71 15.57
N VAL A 60 6.21 22.66 15.17
CA VAL A 60 7.62 22.80 14.72
C VAL A 60 7.96 21.77 13.64
N TRP A 61 8.62 22.25 12.59
CA TRP A 61 9.28 21.49 11.53
C TRP A 61 10.81 21.54 11.71
N GLU A 62 11.52 20.41 11.67
CA GLU A 62 12.99 20.37 11.59
C GLU A 62 13.52 19.98 10.19
N ASN A 63 12.88 20.46 9.13
CA ASN A 63 13.49 20.48 7.79
C ASN A 63 13.72 21.91 7.30
N LYS A 64 14.97 22.40 7.43
CA LYS A 64 15.37 23.77 7.04
C LYS A 64 15.02 24.11 5.59
N ASN A 65 15.05 23.13 4.69
CA ASN A 65 14.78 23.35 3.27
C ASN A 65 13.30 23.64 3.01
N VAL A 66 12.39 22.92 3.64
CA VAL A 66 10.95 23.13 3.43
C VAL A 66 10.50 24.46 4.06
N LYS A 67 11.06 24.81 5.21
CA LYS A 67 10.82 26.13 5.83
C LYS A 67 11.27 27.28 4.92
N LEU A 68 12.36 27.12 4.18
CA LEU A 68 12.83 28.12 3.21
C LEU A 68 11.87 28.21 2.01
N LYS A 69 11.50 27.07 1.42
CA LYS A 69 10.57 26.98 0.29
C LYS A 69 9.21 27.58 0.59
N PHE A 70 8.65 27.31 1.78
CA PHE A 70 7.37 27.90 2.19
C PHE A 70 7.43 29.44 2.26
N ARG A 71 8.53 29.99 2.78
CA ARG A 71 8.73 31.45 2.81
C ARG A 71 8.83 32.04 1.41
N GLU A 72 9.56 31.38 0.51
CA GLU A 72 9.66 31.80 -0.89
C GLU A 72 8.31 31.73 -1.61
N PHE A 73 7.52 30.67 -1.38
CA PHE A 73 6.17 30.50 -1.91
C PHE A 73 5.24 31.63 -1.45
N CYS A 74 5.20 31.94 -0.15
CA CYS A 74 4.42 33.05 0.38
C CYS A 74 4.86 34.39 -0.22
N PHE A 75 6.18 34.59 -0.40
CA PHE A 75 6.71 35.79 -1.04
C PHE A 75 6.27 35.92 -2.51
N LYS A 76 6.24 34.82 -3.28
CA LYS A 76 5.71 34.82 -4.67
C LYS A 76 4.21 35.11 -4.72
N LYS A 77 3.42 34.54 -3.80
CA LYS A 77 1.96 34.77 -3.72
C LYS A 77 1.64 36.18 -3.23
N SER A 78 2.60 36.88 -2.61
CA SER A 78 2.40 38.24 -2.11
C SER A 78 2.04 39.28 -3.16
N SER A 79 2.42 39.08 -4.42
CA SER A 79 2.03 39.96 -5.53
C SER A 79 0.60 39.73 -6.05
N ALA A 80 -0.09 38.68 -5.57
CA ALA A 80 -1.40 38.24 -6.06
C ALA A 80 -2.50 38.19 -4.99
N VAL A 81 -2.17 38.48 -3.72
CA VAL A 81 -3.05 38.35 -2.55
C VAL A 81 -2.90 39.60 -1.67
N ASP A 82 -3.97 39.98 -0.95
CA ASP A 82 -4.01 41.17 -0.07
C ASP A 82 -2.84 41.19 0.95
N GLU A 83 -2.09 42.31 1.02
CA GLU A 83 -0.95 42.50 1.94
C GLU A 83 -1.30 42.23 3.41
N SER A 84 -2.56 42.40 3.81
CA SER A 84 -3.03 42.11 5.17
C SER A 84 -2.97 40.62 5.50
N ILE A 85 -3.23 39.73 4.54
CA ILE A 85 -3.16 38.26 4.71
C ILE A 85 -1.70 37.81 4.87
N LEU A 86 -0.77 38.47 4.16
CA LEU A 86 0.65 38.12 4.16
C LEU A 86 1.40 38.66 5.38
N LYS A 87 0.92 39.76 5.96
CA LYS A 87 1.47 40.28 7.21
C LYS A 87 1.37 39.27 8.36
N TYR A 88 0.39 38.37 8.31
CA TYR A 88 0.21 37.26 9.25
C TYR A 88 0.87 35.95 8.79
N SER A 89 1.32 35.84 7.54
CA SER A 89 1.86 34.59 6.96
C SER A 89 3.37 34.37 7.19
N ASN A 90 4.04 35.27 7.91
CA ASN A 90 5.45 35.07 8.31
C ASN A 90 5.61 34.08 9.46
N ASP A 91 4.52 33.79 10.18
CA ASP A 91 4.39 32.71 11.14
C ASP A 91 3.19 31.84 10.74
N LEU A 92 3.50 30.61 10.31
CA LEU A 92 2.57 29.56 9.81
C LEU A 92 1.37 29.30 10.70
N ALA A 93 1.54 29.62 11.97
CA ALA A 93 0.49 29.84 12.94
C ALA A 93 -0.78 30.46 12.34
N ASN A 94 -0.67 31.64 11.76
CA ASN A 94 -1.84 32.38 11.28
C ASN A 94 -2.03 32.21 9.76
N CYS A 95 -1.52 31.12 9.19
CA CYS A 95 -1.64 30.82 7.78
C CYS A 95 -3.01 30.21 7.47
N ALA A 96 -3.68 30.71 6.45
CA ALA A 96 -4.95 30.14 6.03
C ALA A 96 -4.75 28.75 5.39
N ASP A 97 -5.64 27.82 5.74
CA ASP A 97 -5.83 26.47 5.20
C ASP A 97 -5.53 26.31 3.70
N TRP A 98 -6.17 27.16 2.89
CA TRP A 98 -6.02 27.12 1.44
C TRP A 98 -4.59 27.43 0.96
N LEU A 99 -3.81 28.20 1.72
CA LEU A 99 -2.44 28.57 1.36
C LEU A 99 -1.47 27.39 1.62
N LEU A 100 -1.75 26.57 2.64
CA LEU A 100 -1.04 25.33 2.91
C LEU A 100 -1.34 24.27 1.85
N ASP A 101 -2.60 24.14 1.44
CA ASP A 101 -2.99 23.25 0.34
C ASP A 101 -2.34 23.65 -0.99
N ASP A 102 -2.30 24.95 -1.32
CA ASP A 102 -1.63 25.44 -2.52
C ASP A 102 -0.11 25.18 -2.46
N PHE A 103 0.51 25.39 -1.31
CA PHE A 103 1.93 25.09 -1.11
C PHE A 103 2.21 23.59 -1.26
N ALA A 104 1.39 22.74 -0.64
CA ALA A 104 1.52 21.30 -0.74
C ALA A 104 1.44 20.85 -2.21
N LYS A 105 0.47 21.39 -2.96
CA LYS A 105 0.36 21.14 -4.40
C LYS A 105 1.58 21.62 -5.19
N GLU A 106 2.10 22.82 -4.92
CA GLU A 106 3.26 23.38 -5.66
C GLU A 106 4.55 22.59 -5.38
N GLU A 107 4.73 22.15 -4.13
CA GLU A 107 5.90 21.36 -3.71
C GLU A 107 5.71 19.85 -3.87
N GLY A 108 4.59 19.41 -4.45
CA GLY A 108 4.26 18.00 -4.67
C GLY A 108 3.93 17.21 -3.40
N LEU A 109 3.87 17.86 -2.23
CA LEU A 109 3.59 17.29 -0.91
C LEU A 109 2.13 16.83 -0.78
N ILE A 110 1.91 15.86 0.09
CA ILE A 110 0.55 15.40 0.45
C ILE A 110 0.17 16.05 1.78
N CYS A 111 -0.97 16.75 1.80
CA CYS A 111 -1.59 17.30 3.01
C CYS A 111 -2.71 16.36 3.47
N LEU A 112 -2.63 15.84 4.69
CA LEU A 112 -3.72 15.09 5.32
C LEU A 112 -4.47 15.99 6.31
N TRP A 113 -5.80 15.91 6.24
CA TRP A 113 -6.75 16.60 7.09
C TRP A 113 -7.43 15.59 8.01
N ASP A 114 -7.27 15.72 9.32
CA ASP A 114 -8.15 15.05 10.27
C ASP A 114 -9.09 16.10 10.90
N GLU A 115 -10.37 16.03 10.56
CA GLU A 115 -11.45 16.73 11.27
C GLU A 115 -11.68 16.03 12.61
N ILE A 116 -10.92 16.40 13.64
CA ILE A 116 -11.23 15.99 15.01
C ILE A 116 -12.41 16.86 15.48
N GLU A 117 -13.64 16.43 15.19
CA GLU A 117 -14.84 17.06 15.76
C GLU A 117 -14.94 16.74 17.26
N GLY A 118 -14.50 17.68 18.09
CA GLY A 118 -14.55 17.53 19.55
C GLY A 118 -14.32 18.84 20.30
N PHE A 119 -15.41 19.59 20.48
CA PHE A 119 -15.63 20.70 21.44
C PHE A 119 -14.49 21.72 21.70
N TRP A 120 -14.82 22.97 21.30
CA TRP A 120 -14.15 24.27 21.49
C TRP A 120 -13.23 24.73 20.35
N TYR A 121 -13.83 25.57 19.49
CA TYR A 121 -13.24 26.36 18.40
C TYR A 121 -12.48 25.54 17.34
N GLY A 122 -13.10 25.39 16.16
CA GLY A 122 -12.60 24.60 15.04
C GLY A 122 -11.17 24.94 14.65
N ASN A 123 -10.26 24.01 14.94
CA ASN A 123 -8.84 24.07 14.62
C ASN A 123 -8.39 22.65 14.24
N GLY A 124 -8.00 22.45 12.97
CA GLY A 124 -7.54 21.17 12.44
C GLY A 124 -6.10 20.81 12.84
N ALA A 125 -5.75 19.54 12.69
CA ALA A 125 -4.38 19.05 12.69
C ALA A 125 -3.95 18.73 11.26
N TYR A 126 -2.69 19.03 10.92
CA TYR A 126 -2.16 18.87 9.57
C TYR A 126 -0.87 18.06 9.60
N ALA A 127 -0.74 17.17 8.62
CA ALA A 127 0.51 16.49 8.33
C ALA A 127 0.87 16.68 6.85
N LEU A 128 2.09 17.15 6.58
CA LEU A 128 2.66 17.14 5.23
C LEU A 128 3.67 15.99 5.11
N PHE A 129 3.44 15.14 4.13
CA PHE A 129 4.34 14.06 3.79
C PHE A 129 5.28 14.49 2.67
N THR A 130 6.51 13.97 2.65
CA THR A 130 7.40 14.09 1.48
C THR A 130 6.65 13.60 0.25
N GLY A 131 6.20 14.57 -0.53
CA GLY A 131 5.77 14.42 -1.89
C GLY A 131 6.94 14.24 -2.84
N ILE A 132 7.70 13.17 -2.61
CA ILE A 132 8.58 12.51 -3.58
C ILE A 132 9.76 13.34 -4.15
N ASP A 133 10.93 12.71 -4.17
CA ASP A 133 11.81 12.79 -5.35
C ASP A 133 11.08 12.24 -6.60
N GLY A 134 9.90 12.74 -7.00
CA GLY A 134 9.14 12.38 -8.22
C GLY A 134 9.02 10.90 -8.65
N LYS A 135 9.45 9.93 -7.84
CA LYS A 135 9.43 8.49 -8.07
C LYS A 135 8.14 7.89 -7.53
N ILE A 136 7.31 7.44 -8.46
CA ILE A 136 6.39 6.32 -8.27
C ILE A 136 7.07 5.34 -7.31
N MET A 137 6.42 5.02 -6.17
CA MET A 137 6.96 4.04 -5.23
C MET A 137 7.33 2.78 -6.02
N GLU A 138 8.63 2.44 -5.98
CA GLU A 138 9.15 1.37 -6.82
C GLU A 138 8.45 0.07 -6.46
N LEU A 139 8.32 -0.85 -7.42
CA LEU A 139 7.59 -2.11 -7.23
C LEU A 139 8.05 -2.87 -5.97
N LEU A 140 9.37 -2.84 -5.70
CA LEU A 140 9.95 -3.51 -4.53
C LEU A 140 9.57 -2.84 -3.21
N ASP A 141 9.40 -1.52 -3.18
CA ASP A 141 9.00 -0.79 -1.97
C ASP A 141 7.55 -1.14 -1.62
N ARG A 142 6.66 -1.16 -2.62
CA ARG A 142 5.25 -1.59 -2.46
C ARG A 142 5.16 -3.03 -1.97
N TYR A 143 5.94 -3.92 -2.59
CA TYR A 143 6.05 -5.31 -2.17
C TYR A 143 6.55 -5.45 -0.73
N ASN A 144 7.59 -4.71 -0.35
CA ASN A 144 8.11 -4.70 1.02
C ASN A 144 7.10 -4.16 2.03
N ALA A 145 6.33 -3.12 1.69
CA ALA A 145 5.27 -2.59 2.54
C ALA A 145 4.19 -3.64 2.84
N LEU A 146 3.80 -4.44 1.84
CA LEU A 146 2.87 -5.56 2.03
C LEU A 146 3.47 -6.64 2.95
N LYS A 147 4.74 -7.01 2.77
CA LYS A 147 5.43 -7.98 3.64
C LYS A 147 5.45 -7.53 5.11
N MET A 148 5.61 -6.23 5.37
CA MET A 148 5.68 -5.67 6.72
C MET A 148 4.36 -5.73 7.48
N LYS A 149 3.22 -5.88 6.79
CA LYS A 149 1.90 -6.04 7.42
C LYS A 149 1.63 -7.45 7.94
N ILE A 150 2.48 -8.44 7.62
CA ILE A 150 2.35 -9.80 8.14
C ILE A 150 2.89 -9.87 9.57
N SER A 151 2.06 -10.32 10.51
CA SER A 151 2.40 -10.37 11.94
C SER A 151 2.24 -11.76 12.53
N GLU A 152 1.07 -12.39 12.42
CA GLU A 152 0.74 -13.65 13.09
C GLU A 152 1.51 -14.82 12.47
N ARG A 153 1.53 -14.91 11.13
CA ARG A 153 2.21 -15.96 10.37
C ARG A 153 3.61 -15.56 9.90
N LYS A 154 4.21 -14.53 10.50
CA LYS A 154 5.49 -13.93 10.06
C LYS A 154 6.59 -14.95 9.82
N LYS A 155 6.83 -15.87 10.77
CA LYS A 155 7.92 -16.87 10.63
C LYS A 155 7.72 -17.80 9.44
N SER A 156 6.51 -18.30 9.21
CA SER A 156 6.19 -19.14 8.05
C SER A 156 6.24 -18.37 6.75
N PHE A 157 5.71 -17.15 6.76
CA PHE A 157 5.70 -16.24 5.62
C PHE A 157 7.13 -15.87 5.19
N ASP A 158 7.99 -15.45 6.13
CA ASP A 158 9.38 -15.07 5.84
C ASP A 158 10.15 -16.25 5.22
N ARG A 159 9.95 -17.49 5.72
CA ARG A 159 10.56 -18.68 5.09
C ARG A 159 10.09 -18.90 3.65
N PHE A 160 8.81 -18.68 3.39
CA PHE A 160 8.27 -18.83 2.04
C PHE A 160 8.81 -17.73 1.13
N ILE A 161 8.90 -16.49 1.60
CA ILE A 161 9.52 -15.38 0.88
C ILE A 161 10.98 -15.69 0.54
N THR A 162 11.78 -16.17 1.49
CA THR A 162 13.18 -16.57 1.22
C THR A 162 13.25 -17.62 0.12
N LEU A 163 12.40 -18.66 0.16
CA LEU A 163 12.33 -19.65 -0.92
C LEU A 163 12.00 -18.99 -2.27
N LEU A 164 10.98 -18.14 -2.31
CA LEU A 164 10.56 -17.47 -3.54
C LEU A 164 11.66 -16.57 -4.11
N GLU A 165 12.29 -15.75 -3.27
CA GLU A 165 13.29 -14.76 -3.68
C GLU A 165 14.64 -15.40 -4.05
N ASP A 166 15.07 -16.44 -3.32
CA ASP A 166 16.42 -17.02 -3.47
C ASP A 166 16.45 -18.27 -4.36
N GLU A 167 15.38 -19.07 -4.37
CA GLU A 167 15.36 -20.39 -5.03
C GLU A 167 14.45 -20.45 -6.26
N THR A 168 13.71 -19.37 -6.57
CA THR A 168 12.82 -19.30 -7.74
C THR A 168 13.08 -18.05 -8.59
N THR A 169 12.28 -17.87 -9.65
CA THR A 169 12.30 -16.67 -10.49
C THR A 169 11.31 -15.59 -10.05
N TRP A 170 10.83 -15.60 -8.80
CA TRP A 170 9.79 -14.69 -8.30
C TRP A 170 10.00 -13.22 -8.68
N LEU A 171 11.21 -12.72 -8.48
CA LEU A 171 11.54 -11.31 -8.70
C LEU A 171 11.71 -10.93 -10.18
N ILE A 172 11.71 -11.89 -11.10
CA ILE A 172 11.98 -11.64 -12.53
C ILE A 172 10.95 -12.27 -13.47
N SER A 173 10.08 -13.16 -12.97
CA SER A 173 9.15 -13.95 -13.79
C SER A 173 8.13 -13.06 -14.52
N PRO A 174 7.80 -13.37 -15.78
CA PRO A 174 6.63 -12.80 -16.45
C PRO A 174 5.34 -13.35 -15.85
N ALA A 175 4.23 -12.63 -16.05
CA ALA A 175 2.90 -13.10 -15.67
C ALA A 175 2.31 -14.06 -16.71
N SER A 176 2.73 -13.96 -17.97
CA SER A 176 2.22 -14.77 -19.07
C SER A 176 3.24 -14.91 -20.22
N THR A 177 2.93 -15.78 -21.18
CA THR A 177 3.81 -16.03 -22.34
C THR A 177 3.77 -14.94 -23.42
N ARG A 178 2.59 -14.30 -23.57
CA ARG A 178 2.30 -13.33 -24.63
C ARG A 178 1.16 -12.34 -24.30
N PHE A 179 0.55 -12.46 -23.13
CA PHE A 179 -0.65 -11.71 -22.75
C PHE A 179 -0.26 -10.59 -21.77
N HIS A 180 -1.18 -10.18 -20.87
CA HIS A 180 -0.91 -9.12 -19.91
C HIS A 180 0.37 -9.44 -19.12
N LEU A 181 1.19 -8.39 -18.97
CA LEU A 181 2.47 -8.43 -18.27
C LEU A 181 3.40 -9.60 -18.68
N ALA A 182 3.44 -9.94 -19.98
CA ALA A 182 4.46 -10.80 -20.59
C ALA A 182 5.82 -10.09 -20.69
N GLN A 183 6.36 -9.66 -19.56
CA GLN A 183 7.62 -8.93 -19.40
C GLN A 183 8.31 -9.32 -18.10
N GLU A 184 9.60 -9.04 -17.96
CA GLU A 184 10.32 -9.24 -16.70
C GLU A 184 9.60 -8.53 -15.53
N ARG A 185 9.57 -9.16 -14.36
CA ARG A 185 8.86 -8.69 -13.15
C ARG A 185 7.33 -8.61 -13.30
N GLY A 186 6.76 -9.10 -14.40
CA GLY A 186 5.33 -9.03 -14.67
C GLY A 186 4.49 -9.72 -13.60
N LEU A 187 4.90 -10.89 -13.13
CA LEU A 187 4.18 -11.64 -12.10
C LEU A 187 4.17 -10.94 -10.75
N LEU A 188 5.32 -10.39 -10.33
CA LEU A 188 5.43 -9.63 -9.09
C LEU A 188 4.58 -8.36 -9.16
N LYS A 189 4.63 -7.63 -10.28
CA LYS A 189 3.82 -6.42 -10.50
C LYS A 189 2.34 -6.72 -10.37
N HIS A 190 1.89 -7.81 -10.99
CA HIS A 190 0.52 -8.27 -10.92
C HIS A 190 0.12 -8.60 -9.48
N SER A 191 0.87 -9.49 -8.82
CA SER A 191 0.57 -9.97 -7.48
C SER A 191 0.51 -8.84 -6.44
N VAL A 192 1.41 -7.85 -6.54
CA VAL A 192 1.37 -6.64 -5.68
C VAL A 192 0.12 -5.80 -5.95
N GLY A 193 -0.21 -5.58 -7.22
CA GLY A 193 -1.43 -4.84 -7.61
C GLY A 193 -2.71 -5.52 -7.14
N VAL A 194 -2.78 -6.85 -7.24
CA VAL A 194 -3.91 -7.65 -6.75
C VAL A 194 -4.03 -7.56 -5.23
N ALA A 195 -2.93 -7.71 -4.49
CA ALA A 195 -2.94 -7.58 -3.03
C ALA A 195 -3.40 -6.18 -2.57
N GLU A 196 -2.93 -5.12 -3.20
CA GLU A 196 -3.36 -3.74 -2.88
C GLU A 196 -4.85 -3.51 -3.22
N THR A 197 -5.30 -3.95 -4.39
CA THR A 197 -6.71 -3.84 -4.79
C THR A 197 -7.61 -4.64 -3.85
N LEU A 198 -7.18 -5.85 -3.47
CA LEU A 198 -7.89 -6.71 -2.54
C LEU A 198 -8.02 -6.05 -1.16
N LEU A 199 -6.98 -5.39 -0.64
CA LEU A 199 -7.06 -4.64 0.61
C LEU A 199 -8.08 -3.50 0.55
N ARG A 200 -8.13 -2.76 -0.57
CA ARG A 200 -9.13 -1.69 -0.78
C ARG A 200 -10.55 -2.24 -0.85
N PHE A 201 -10.76 -3.34 -1.57
CA PHE A 201 -12.06 -4.00 -1.63
C PHE A 201 -12.49 -4.54 -0.26
N ARG A 202 -11.55 -5.17 0.46
CA ARG A 202 -11.77 -5.67 1.82
C ARG A 202 -12.21 -4.57 2.78
N GLU A 203 -11.58 -3.40 2.74
CA GLU A 203 -11.90 -2.27 3.63
C GLU A 203 -13.37 -1.89 3.54
N PHE A 204 -13.90 -1.80 2.32
CA PHE A 204 -15.27 -1.39 2.09
C PHE A 204 -16.29 -2.54 2.21
N LEU A 205 -15.99 -3.70 1.64
CA LEU A 205 -16.97 -4.79 1.46
C LEU A 205 -16.94 -5.82 2.59
N ALA A 206 -15.78 -6.10 3.17
CA ALA A 206 -15.61 -7.18 4.14
C ALA A 206 -14.54 -6.89 5.20
N PRO A 207 -14.69 -5.83 6.02
CA PRO A 207 -13.68 -5.40 6.98
C PRO A 207 -13.44 -6.36 8.15
N LYS A 208 -14.13 -7.51 8.18
CA LYS A 208 -13.87 -8.60 9.14
C LYS A 208 -12.83 -9.60 8.66
N ILE A 209 -12.57 -9.66 7.34
CA ILE A 209 -11.49 -10.49 6.80
C ILE A 209 -10.17 -9.86 7.22
N SER A 210 -9.20 -10.66 7.67
CA SER A 210 -7.91 -10.13 8.11
C SER A 210 -7.12 -9.54 6.94
N GLU A 211 -6.39 -8.43 7.16
CA GLU A 211 -5.45 -7.91 6.16
C GLU A 211 -4.42 -8.97 5.77
N GLU A 212 -3.95 -9.76 6.75
CA GLU A 212 -2.94 -10.79 6.56
C GLU A 212 -3.41 -11.88 5.59
N SER A 213 -4.68 -12.29 5.67
CA SER A 213 -5.30 -13.22 4.72
C SER A 213 -5.31 -12.63 3.31
N CYS A 214 -5.75 -11.38 3.16
CA CYS A 214 -5.76 -10.69 1.87
C CYS A 214 -4.36 -10.57 1.26
N ILE A 215 -3.34 -10.28 2.07
CA ILE A 215 -1.97 -10.16 1.58
C ILE A 215 -1.42 -11.51 1.14
N ILE A 216 -1.63 -12.57 1.93
CA ILE A 216 -1.16 -13.92 1.59
C ILE A 216 -1.83 -14.41 0.31
N THR A 217 -3.16 -14.32 0.22
CA THR A 217 -3.85 -14.78 -0.99
C THR A 217 -3.57 -13.87 -2.18
N GLY A 218 -3.55 -12.55 -1.99
CA GLY A 218 -3.28 -11.58 -3.06
C GLY A 218 -1.87 -11.69 -3.64
N LEU A 219 -0.83 -11.78 -2.79
CA LEU A 219 0.53 -11.95 -3.27
C LEU A 219 0.78 -13.32 -3.90
N PHE A 220 0.08 -14.37 -3.44
CA PHE A 220 0.46 -15.73 -3.78
C PHE A 220 -0.56 -16.53 -4.61
N HIS A 221 -1.72 -15.97 -4.97
CA HIS A 221 -2.73 -16.68 -5.78
C HIS A 221 -2.14 -17.35 -7.03
N ASP A 222 -1.14 -16.70 -7.63
CA ASP A 222 -0.55 -17.06 -8.91
C ASP A 222 0.89 -17.61 -8.83
N VAL A 223 1.42 -17.93 -7.64
CA VAL A 223 2.81 -18.43 -7.50
C VAL A 223 3.07 -19.74 -8.23
N GLY A 224 2.02 -20.50 -8.59
CA GLY A 224 2.11 -21.63 -9.49
C GLY A 224 2.73 -21.29 -10.86
N LYS A 225 2.68 -20.03 -11.29
CA LYS A 225 3.37 -19.51 -12.49
C LYS A 225 4.89 -19.47 -12.37
N LEU A 226 5.46 -19.76 -11.20
CA LEU A 226 6.91 -19.90 -11.00
C LEU A 226 7.44 -21.29 -11.34
N GLY A 227 6.60 -22.32 -11.29
CA GLY A 227 7.04 -23.71 -11.44
C GLY A 227 7.49 -24.30 -10.12
N ALA A 228 8.75 -24.70 -10.01
CA ALA A 228 9.33 -25.24 -8.78
C ALA A 228 10.69 -24.59 -8.47
N PRO A 229 11.18 -24.67 -7.22
CA PRO A 229 12.53 -24.22 -6.89
C PRO A 229 13.59 -24.79 -7.84
N GLY A 230 14.44 -23.92 -8.39
CA GLY A 230 15.44 -24.26 -9.40
C GLY A 230 14.90 -24.67 -10.77
N LYS A 231 13.57 -24.70 -10.98
CA LYS A 231 12.93 -25.10 -12.23
C LYS A 231 11.81 -24.12 -12.63
N PRO A 232 12.14 -23.01 -13.30
CA PRO A 232 11.18 -21.99 -13.67
C PRO A 232 10.14 -22.51 -14.67
N TYR A 233 8.88 -22.09 -14.51
CA TYR A 233 7.81 -22.43 -15.44
C TYR A 233 7.88 -21.68 -16.76
N TYR A 234 8.33 -20.43 -16.76
CA TYR A 234 8.53 -19.64 -17.97
C TYR A 234 10.01 -19.56 -18.33
N LEU A 235 10.31 -19.78 -19.61
CA LEU A 235 11.62 -19.60 -20.21
C LEU A 235 11.53 -18.58 -21.35
N PRO A 236 12.59 -17.81 -21.64
CA PRO A 236 12.66 -17.03 -22.87
C PRO A 236 12.36 -17.91 -24.09
N ASN A 237 11.59 -17.37 -25.03
CA ASN A 237 11.31 -18.08 -26.27
C ASN A 237 12.52 -17.96 -27.20
N ASP A 238 13.10 -19.12 -27.54
CA ASP A 238 14.25 -19.25 -28.42
C ASP A 238 13.87 -19.18 -29.92
N ASN A 239 12.58 -19.17 -30.24
CA ASN A 239 12.11 -18.99 -31.60
C ASN A 239 11.93 -17.50 -31.94
N GLU A 240 12.95 -16.91 -32.56
CA GLU A 240 12.96 -15.49 -32.96
C GLU A 240 11.75 -15.10 -33.83
N TRP A 241 11.29 -16.00 -34.70
CA TRP A 241 10.13 -15.73 -35.55
C TRP A 241 8.86 -15.57 -34.71
N MET A 242 8.66 -16.44 -33.70
CA MET A 242 7.52 -16.37 -32.79
C MET A 242 7.56 -15.10 -31.92
N VAL A 243 8.74 -14.70 -31.46
CA VAL A 243 8.94 -13.45 -30.71
C VAL A 243 8.58 -12.25 -31.59
N LYS A 244 9.19 -12.14 -32.77
CA LYS A 244 9.05 -10.96 -33.65
C LYS A 244 7.68 -10.82 -34.29
N ASN A 245 7.08 -11.92 -34.73
CA ASN A 245 5.84 -11.88 -35.53
C ASN A 245 4.58 -12.17 -34.71
N ARG A 246 4.70 -12.77 -33.52
CA ARG A 246 3.55 -13.14 -32.67
C ARG A 246 3.60 -12.58 -31.25
N GLY A 247 4.67 -11.89 -30.87
CA GLY A 247 4.83 -11.33 -29.51
C GLY A 247 4.96 -12.39 -28.41
N ILE A 248 5.31 -13.64 -28.77
CA ILE A 248 5.41 -14.75 -27.81
C ILE A 248 6.82 -14.74 -27.22
N CYS A 249 7.07 -13.86 -26.26
CA CYS A 249 8.38 -13.63 -25.67
C CYS A 249 8.85 -14.77 -24.75
N TYR A 250 7.91 -15.52 -24.17
CA TYR A 250 8.21 -16.64 -23.29
C TYR A 250 7.50 -17.92 -23.72
N LYS A 251 8.06 -19.07 -23.33
CA LYS A 251 7.47 -20.41 -23.49
C LYS A 251 7.41 -21.11 -22.15
N THR A 252 6.52 -22.09 -22.03
CA THR A 252 6.46 -22.95 -20.84
C THR A 252 7.61 -23.95 -20.84
N ASN A 253 8.16 -24.22 -19.67
CA ASN A 253 9.24 -25.18 -19.47
C ASN A 253 8.67 -26.62 -19.47
N PRO A 254 9.00 -27.46 -20.46
CA PRO A 254 8.49 -28.83 -20.54
C PRO A 254 9.00 -29.74 -19.42
N GLU A 255 10.05 -29.34 -18.71
CA GLU A 255 10.58 -30.13 -17.59
C GLU A 255 9.79 -29.95 -16.29
N VAL A 256 8.94 -28.92 -16.20
CA VAL A 256 8.07 -28.69 -15.04
C VAL A 256 6.92 -29.68 -15.10
N ILE A 257 6.67 -30.37 -13.99
CA ILE A 257 5.57 -31.33 -13.88
C ILE A 257 4.24 -30.62 -14.15
N THR A 258 3.46 -31.19 -15.07
CA THR A 258 2.15 -30.67 -15.45
C THR A 258 1.20 -30.71 -14.26
N MET A 259 0.66 -29.55 -13.91
CA MET A 259 -0.28 -29.33 -12.83
C MET A 259 -1.06 -28.05 -13.16
N GLY A 260 -2.34 -27.96 -12.76
CA GLY A 260 -3.09 -26.71 -12.84
C GLY A 260 -2.36 -25.59 -12.07
N LEU A 261 -2.40 -24.36 -12.57
CA LEU A 261 -1.64 -23.25 -11.97
C LEU A 261 -2.12 -22.96 -10.54
N THR A 262 -3.42 -22.87 -10.32
CA THR A 262 -4.03 -22.63 -9.01
C THR A 262 -3.73 -23.77 -8.02
N VAL A 263 -3.81 -25.02 -8.50
CA VAL A 263 -3.43 -26.22 -7.71
C VAL A 263 -1.96 -26.17 -7.32
N ARG A 264 -1.08 -25.73 -8.23
CA ARG A 264 0.34 -25.57 -7.94
C ARG A 264 0.59 -24.44 -6.93
N SER A 265 -0.12 -23.31 -7.06
CA SER A 265 -0.06 -22.23 -6.06
C SER A 265 -0.42 -22.77 -4.67
N LEU A 266 -1.56 -23.45 -4.55
CA LEU A 266 -2.02 -24.05 -3.29
C LEU A 266 -0.99 -25.06 -2.73
N TYR A 267 -0.46 -25.93 -3.60
CA TYR A 267 0.58 -26.89 -3.23
C TYR A 267 1.83 -26.19 -2.65
N LEU A 268 2.37 -25.18 -3.35
CA LEU A 268 3.59 -24.48 -2.93
C LEU A 268 3.38 -23.74 -1.59
N ILE A 269 2.28 -22.98 -1.47
CA ILE A 269 2.02 -22.16 -0.29
C ILE A 269 1.80 -23.03 0.95
N SER A 270 1.01 -24.09 0.82
CA SER A 270 0.63 -24.98 1.93
C SER A 270 1.80 -25.73 2.57
N GLN A 271 2.95 -25.85 1.89
CA GLN A 271 4.16 -26.42 2.50
C GLN A 271 4.81 -25.50 3.54
N TYR A 272 4.50 -24.20 3.53
CA TYR A 272 5.18 -23.20 4.36
C TYR A 272 4.23 -22.43 5.27
N ILE A 273 3.07 -22.04 4.76
CA ILE A 273 2.07 -21.21 5.44
C ILE A 273 0.83 -22.07 5.70
N SER A 274 0.39 -22.15 6.96
CA SER A 274 -0.90 -22.75 7.30
C SER A 274 -2.03 -21.86 6.77
N LEU A 275 -2.85 -22.42 5.89
CA LEU A 275 -4.00 -21.75 5.30
C LEU A 275 -5.28 -22.18 6.02
N SER A 276 -6.19 -21.23 6.22
CA SER A 276 -7.60 -21.52 6.52
C SER A 276 -8.30 -22.10 5.29
N GLU A 277 -9.44 -22.75 5.50
CA GLU A 277 -10.25 -23.31 4.40
C GLU A 277 -10.69 -22.23 3.40
N ALA A 278 -11.03 -21.03 3.88
CA ALA A 278 -11.39 -19.90 3.03
C ALA A 278 -10.21 -19.39 2.19
N GLU A 279 -8.99 -19.35 2.74
CA GLU A 279 -7.79 -18.98 1.98
C GLU A 279 -7.42 -20.05 0.95
N ALA A 280 -7.57 -21.33 1.31
CA ALA A 280 -7.36 -22.44 0.38
C ALA A 280 -8.35 -22.40 -0.79
N GLN A 281 -9.63 -22.13 -0.52
CA GLN A 281 -10.63 -21.93 -1.56
C GLN A 281 -10.29 -20.70 -2.43
N ALA A 282 -9.93 -19.58 -1.80
CA ALA A 282 -9.57 -18.37 -2.52
C ALA A 282 -8.40 -18.58 -3.49
N ILE A 283 -7.32 -19.26 -3.06
CA ILE A 283 -6.18 -19.55 -3.94
C ILE A 283 -6.58 -20.51 -5.07
N ALA A 284 -7.31 -21.58 -4.76
CA ALA A 284 -7.67 -22.61 -5.74
C ALA A 284 -8.61 -22.11 -6.84
N TYR A 285 -9.47 -21.13 -6.53
CA TYR A 285 -10.59 -20.72 -7.36
C TYR A 285 -10.64 -19.21 -7.67
N HIS A 286 -9.53 -18.46 -7.49
CA HIS A 286 -9.49 -17.01 -7.72
C HIS A 286 -9.80 -16.60 -9.17
N ASP A 287 -9.51 -17.45 -10.16
CA ASP A 287 -9.85 -17.18 -11.57
C ASP A 287 -11.38 -17.06 -11.81
N GLY A 288 -12.19 -17.45 -10.82
CA GLY A 288 -13.65 -17.34 -10.85
C GLY A 288 -14.31 -18.35 -11.79
N GLN A 289 -15.57 -18.12 -12.12
CA GLN A 289 -16.40 -19.08 -12.88
C GLN A 289 -16.10 -19.12 -14.40
N TYR A 290 -15.00 -18.51 -14.84
CA TYR A 290 -14.52 -18.62 -16.23
C TYR A 290 -13.73 -19.91 -16.47
N ILE A 291 -13.39 -20.63 -15.40
CA ILE A 291 -12.64 -21.88 -15.41
C ILE A 291 -13.59 -23.02 -15.06
N ASP A 292 -13.71 -24.01 -15.94
CA ASP A 292 -14.65 -25.12 -15.80
C ASP A 292 -14.43 -25.89 -14.48
N GLU A 293 -13.18 -26.05 -14.05
CA GLU A 293 -12.82 -26.71 -12.78
C GLU A 293 -13.37 -25.99 -11.53
N ASN A 294 -13.76 -24.71 -11.66
CA ASN A 294 -14.28 -23.91 -10.55
C ASN A 294 -15.78 -24.10 -10.31
N GLU A 295 -16.48 -24.89 -11.15
CA GLU A 295 -17.92 -25.18 -11.01
C GLU A 295 -18.26 -25.75 -9.61
N ILE A 296 -17.34 -26.51 -9.00
CA ILE A 296 -17.55 -27.12 -7.68
C ILE A 296 -17.81 -26.08 -6.58
N VAL A 297 -17.31 -24.85 -6.70
CA VAL A 297 -17.54 -23.77 -5.73
C VAL A 297 -18.60 -22.77 -6.17
N ALA A 298 -19.24 -22.96 -7.34
CA ALA A 298 -20.26 -22.05 -7.84
C ALA A 298 -21.40 -21.86 -6.82
N HIS A 299 -21.74 -20.59 -6.54
CA HIS A 299 -22.72 -20.18 -5.53
C HIS A 299 -22.39 -20.60 -4.09
N ARG A 300 -21.15 -21.02 -3.85
CA ARG A 300 -20.60 -21.45 -2.54
C ARG A 300 -19.22 -20.85 -2.30
N GLU A 301 -18.92 -19.76 -2.99
CA GLU A 301 -17.70 -19.01 -2.82
C GLU A 301 -17.72 -18.31 -1.46
N GLU A 302 -16.66 -18.50 -0.69
CA GLU A 302 -16.39 -17.71 0.50
C GLU A 302 -16.18 -16.23 0.12
N PRO A 303 -16.50 -15.28 1.01
CA PRO A 303 -16.32 -13.85 0.74
C PRO A 303 -14.91 -13.49 0.27
N LEU A 304 -13.87 -14.16 0.79
CA LEU A 304 -12.49 -13.95 0.36
C LEU A 304 -12.26 -14.40 -1.10
N THR A 305 -12.87 -15.51 -1.52
CA THR A 305 -12.79 -16.02 -2.90
C THR A 305 -13.40 -15.04 -3.89
N LEU A 306 -14.57 -14.47 -3.57
CA LEU A 306 -15.20 -13.44 -4.40
C LEU A 306 -14.34 -12.18 -4.49
N LEU A 307 -13.81 -11.72 -3.36
CA LEU A 307 -13.00 -10.51 -3.32
C LEU A 307 -11.70 -10.66 -4.09
N ILE A 308 -10.99 -11.78 -3.95
CA ILE A 308 -9.74 -11.99 -4.70
C ILE A 308 -10.02 -12.13 -6.18
N HIS A 309 -11.09 -12.82 -6.57
CA HIS A 309 -11.49 -12.91 -7.97
C HIS A 309 -11.70 -11.52 -8.58
N TRP A 310 -12.47 -10.67 -7.90
CA TRP A 310 -12.69 -9.31 -8.39
C TRP A 310 -11.41 -8.47 -8.35
N ALA A 311 -10.57 -8.61 -7.34
CA ALA A 311 -9.34 -7.84 -7.22
C ALA A 311 -8.33 -8.21 -8.32
N ASP A 312 -8.18 -9.49 -8.62
CA ASP A 312 -7.38 -10.01 -9.72
C ASP A 312 -7.91 -9.48 -11.06
N TYR A 313 -9.19 -9.77 -11.33
CA TYR A 313 -9.84 -9.36 -12.57
C TYR A 313 -9.76 -7.84 -12.76
N TRP A 314 -10.07 -7.04 -11.74
CA TRP A 314 -10.01 -5.58 -11.80
C TRP A 314 -8.58 -5.07 -12.01
N THR A 315 -7.58 -5.67 -11.35
CA THR A 315 -6.18 -5.26 -11.51
C THR A 315 -5.71 -5.50 -12.94
N ALA A 316 -5.87 -6.73 -13.44
CA ALA A 316 -5.46 -7.10 -14.80
C ALA A 316 -6.14 -6.22 -15.86
N HIS A 317 -7.46 -6.05 -15.72
CA HIS A 317 -8.26 -5.46 -16.77
C HIS A 317 -8.42 -3.94 -16.67
N ILE A 318 -8.53 -3.38 -15.48
CA ILE A 318 -8.74 -1.94 -15.32
C ILE A 318 -7.41 -1.21 -15.21
N TYR A 319 -6.50 -1.68 -14.34
CA TYR A 319 -5.25 -0.98 -14.07
C TYR A 319 -4.12 -1.36 -15.03
N GLU A 320 -3.91 -2.65 -15.32
CA GLU A 320 -2.76 -3.07 -16.12
C GLU A 320 -2.96 -2.86 -17.62
N GLU A 321 -4.17 -3.09 -18.14
CA GLU A 321 -4.53 -2.76 -19.52
C GLU A 321 -4.75 -1.25 -19.73
N GLY A 322 -4.85 -0.46 -18.66
CA GLY A 322 -4.99 0.99 -18.72
C GLY A 322 -6.39 1.48 -19.09
N ARG A 323 -7.44 0.71 -18.77
CA ARG A 323 -8.85 1.12 -18.96
C ARG A 323 -9.29 2.15 -17.92
N ASP A 324 -8.62 2.21 -16.78
CA ASP A 324 -8.77 3.25 -15.76
C ASP A 324 -8.64 4.68 -16.30
N LYS A 325 -7.86 4.89 -17.36
CA LYS A 325 -7.71 6.20 -18.04
C LYS A 325 -9.00 6.74 -18.66
N THR A 326 -10.06 5.93 -18.68
CA THR A 326 -11.37 6.28 -19.24
C THR A 326 -12.47 6.41 -18.18
N LEU A 327 -12.14 6.17 -16.89
CA LEU A 327 -13.04 6.32 -15.75
C LEU A 327 -12.97 7.74 -15.17
#